data_AF-A0A564WBB3-F1
#
_entry.id   AF-A0A564WBB3-F1
#
_cell.length_a   1.000
_cell.length_b   1.000
_cell.length_c   1.000
_cell.angle_alpha   90.00
_cell.angle_beta   90.00
_cell.angle_gamma   90.00
#
_symmetry.space_group_name_H-M   'P 1'
#
loop_
_entity.id
_entity.type
_entity.pdbx_description
1 polymer ?
#
loop_
_entity_poly.entity_id
_entity_poly.type
_entity_poly.pdbx_seq_one_letter_code
_entity_poly.pdbx_strand_id
1 'polypeptide(L)'
;MDPYVYTADEFNRNAPTFRKVPADLNQVTICFSGLAASKAGVEALAAAACEKYGKEARNRRDSIGSCPLLTPWEAHFDCVAAAPGG
;
A
#
# COMPACT_ATOMS: atom_id res chain seq x y z
N MET A 1 4.29 -15.48 4.44
CA MET A 1 4.60 -14.56 3.33
C MET A 1 4.37 -13.17 3.88
N ASP A 2 5.37 -12.31 3.79
CA ASP A 2 5.29 -10.97 4.37
C ASP A 2 4.35 -10.07 3.55
N PRO A 3 3.65 -9.12 4.20
CA PRO A 3 2.85 -8.13 3.49
C PRO A 3 3.75 -7.24 2.63
N TYR A 4 3.25 -6.78 1.48
CA TYR A 4 4.00 -5.91 0.58
C TYR A 4 3.10 -4.86 -0.08
N VAL A 5 3.69 -3.75 -0.51
CA VAL A 5 2.99 -2.69 -1.24
C VAL A 5 2.73 -3.15 -2.67
N TYR A 6 1.46 -3.21 -3.06
CA TYR A 6 1.03 -3.54 -4.41
C TYR A 6 1.21 -2.36 -5.35
N THR A 7 1.90 -2.60 -6.48
CA THR A 7 2.07 -1.63 -7.57
C THR A 7 1.74 -2.31 -8.89
N ALA A 8 0.57 -1.99 -9.46
CA ALA A 8 0.05 -2.70 -10.64
C ALA A 8 0.99 -2.66 -11.86
N ASP A 9 1.69 -1.55 -12.08
CA ASP A 9 2.54 -1.31 -13.25
C ASP A 9 4.05 -1.47 -12.99
N GLU A 10 4.45 -2.01 -11.83
CA GLU A 10 5.88 -2.09 -11.45
C GLU A 10 6.72 -2.86 -12.48
N PHE A 11 6.12 -3.88 -13.11
CA PHE A 11 6.79 -4.73 -14.11
C PHE A 11 6.39 -4.40 -15.55
N ASN A 12 5.47 -3.45 -15.76
CA ASN A 12 5.02 -3.05 -17.09
C ASN A 12 6.02 -2.08 -17.71
N ARG A 13 6.94 -2.59 -18.53
CA ARG A 13 7.97 -1.78 -19.21
C ARG A 13 7.39 -0.72 -20.17
N ASN A 14 6.14 -0.89 -20.59
CA ASN A 14 5.44 0.05 -21.45
C ASN A 14 4.72 1.15 -20.67
N ALA A 15 4.64 1.03 -19.33
CA ALA A 15 4.02 2.07 -18.50
C ALA A 15 4.88 3.35 -18.55
N PRO A 16 4.27 4.53 -18.70
CA PRO A 16 4.99 5.81 -18.68
C PRO A 16 5.69 6.09 -17.34
N THR A 17 5.29 5.37 -16.29
CA THR A 17 5.80 5.41 -14.93
C THR A 17 6.81 4.30 -14.61
N PHE A 18 7.19 3.46 -15.58
CA PHE A 18 8.13 2.36 -15.36
C PHE A 18 9.44 2.84 -14.73
N ARG A 19 9.81 2.27 -13.57
CA ARG A 19 10.97 2.66 -12.74
C ARG A 19 11.00 4.14 -12.31
N LYS A 20 9.87 4.84 -12.34
CA LYS A 20 9.75 6.21 -11.82
C LYS A 20 9.11 6.17 -10.44
N VAL A 21 9.71 6.87 -9.50
CA VAL A 21 9.07 7.14 -8.21
C VAL A 21 8.04 8.25 -8.46
N PRO A 22 6.76 8.06 -8.12
CA PRO A 22 5.76 9.10 -8.30
C PRO A 22 6.11 10.30 -7.41
N ALA A 23 5.76 11.52 -7.84
CA ALA A 23 6.01 12.72 -7.04
C ALA A 23 5.08 12.82 -5.82
N ASP A 24 3.95 12.11 -5.86
CA ASP A 24 2.95 12.09 -4.81
C ASP A 24 2.25 10.72 -4.73
N LEU A 25 1.78 10.36 -3.54
CA LEU A 25 1.04 9.13 -3.28
C LEU A 25 -0.27 9.45 -2.58
N ASN A 26 -1.40 9.09 -3.19
CA ASN A 26 -2.74 9.33 -2.64
C ASN A 26 -3.38 8.09 -2.05
N GLN A 27 -2.99 6.91 -2.52
CA GLN A 27 -3.49 5.64 -2.03
C GLN A 27 -2.37 4.61 -2.08
N VAL A 28 -2.34 3.72 -1.10
CA VAL A 28 -1.49 2.53 -1.10
C VAL A 28 -2.36 1.30 -0.87
N THR A 29 -2.09 0.24 -1.63
CA THR A 29 -2.72 -1.07 -1.43
C THR A 29 -1.66 -2.02 -0.91
N ILE A 30 -1.94 -2.71 0.20
CA ILE A 30 -1.06 -3.71 0.78
C ILE A 30 -1.62 -5.09 0.48
N CYS A 31 -0.86 -5.93 -0.22
CA CYS A 31 -1.17 -7.34 -0.39
C CYS A 31 -0.64 -8.13 0.80
N PHE A 32 -1.47 -8.99 1.39
CA PHE A 32 -1.05 -9.82 2.52
C PHE A 32 -1.76 -11.17 2.57
N SER A 33 -1.21 -12.09 3.37
CA SER A 33 -1.85 -13.36 3.68
C SER A 33 -2.43 -13.30 5.08
N GLY A 34 -3.74 -13.57 5.23
CA GLY A 34 -4.40 -13.62 6.54
C GLY A 34 -3.88 -14.73 7.47
N LEU A 35 -3.10 -15.69 6.94
CA LEU A 35 -2.49 -16.75 7.73
C LEU A 35 -1.17 -16.34 8.40
N ALA A 36 -0.50 -15.31 7.90
CA ALA A 36 0.88 -14.98 8.28
C ALA A 36 1.10 -13.50 8.63
N ALA A 37 0.33 -12.58 8.07
CA ALA A 37 0.50 -11.15 8.31
C ALA A 37 -0.34 -10.69 9.51
N SER A 38 0.28 -9.94 10.42
CA SER A 38 -0.44 -9.25 11.48
C SER A 38 -1.02 -7.95 10.95
N LYS A 39 -2.20 -7.56 11.46
CA LYS A 39 -2.84 -6.28 11.12
C LYS A 39 -1.89 -5.10 11.38
N ALA A 40 -1.18 -5.12 12.51
CA ALA A 40 -0.18 -4.12 12.86
C ALA A 40 0.96 -4.03 11.83
N GLY A 41 1.41 -5.16 11.27
CA GLY A 41 2.44 -5.16 10.22
C GLY A 41 1.94 -4.55 8.91
N VAL A 42 0.69 -4.81 8.55
CA VAL A 42 0.04 -4.21 7.37
C VAL A 42 -0.10 -2.69 7.53
N GLU A 43 -0.56 -2.23 8.70
CA GLU A 43 -0.69 -0.81 9.03
C GLU A 43 0.66 -0.10 9.06
N ALA A 44 1.69 -0.70 9.67
CA ALA A 44 3.04 -0.14 9.71
C ALA A 44 3.65 -0.01 8.31
N LEU A 45 3.40 -0.98 7.42
CA LEU A 45 3.88 -0.93 6.04
C LEU A 45 3.17 0.18 5.24
N ALA A 46 1.86 0.34 5.44
CA ALA A 46 1.11 1.43 4.81
C ALA A 46 1.58 2.80 5.31
N ALA A 47 1.80 2.95 6.62
CA ALA A 47 2.33 4.17 7.22
C ALA A 47 3.69 4.53 6.62
N ALA A 48 4.64 3.60 6.63
CA ALA A 48 5.97 3.81 6.05
C ALA A 48 5.93 4.15 4.55
N ALA A 49 4.90 3.71 3.81
CA ALA A 49 4.72 4.08 2.41
C ALA A 49 4.22 5.51 2.24
N CYS A 50 3.20 5.94 3.00
CA CYS A 50 2.66 7.30 2.96
C CYS A 50 3.63 8.34 3.55
N GLU A 51 4.39 7.99 4.60
CA GLU A 51 5.35 8.88 5.28
C GLU A 51 6.48 9.35 4.35
N LYS A 52 6.85 8.55 3.34
CA LYS A 52 7.80 8.96 2.28
C LYS A 52 7.36 10.23 1.53
N TYR A 53 6.06 10.53 1.58
CA TYR A 53 5.43 11.68 0.95
C TYR A 53 4.92 12.71 1.97
N GLY A 54 5.31 12.58 3.25
CA GLY A 54 4.84 13.45 4.33
C GLY A 54 3.35 13.29 4.66
N LYS A 55 2.78 12.12 4.37
CA LYS A 55 1.36 11.80 4.54
C LYS A 55 1.16 10.70 5.58
N GLU A 56 -0.04 10.64 6.14
CA GLU A 56 -0.47 9.60 7.06
C GLU A 56 -1.35 8.57 6.33
N ALA A 57 -1.16 7.29 6.66
CA ALA A 57 -1.97 6.21 6.10
C ALA A 57 -3.27 6.05 6.88
N ARG A 58 -4.41 6.18 6.20
CA ARG A 58 -5.74 5.96 6.76
C ARG A 58 -6.39 4.75 6.11
N ASN A 59 -6.69 3.70 6.89
CA ASN A 59 -7.38 2.54 6.36
C ASN A 59 -8.74 2.97 5.77
N ARG A 60 -8.96 2.59 4.50
CA ARG A 60 -10.18 2.87 3.76
C ARG A 60 -11.09 1.63 3.76
N ARG A 61 -10.54 0.50 3.30
CA ARG A 61 -11.28 -0.76 3.15
C ARG A 61 -10.31 -1.91 2.94
N ASP A 62 -10.78 -3.11 3.25
CA ASP A 62 -10.11 -4.34 2.88
C ASP A 62 -10.91 -5.08 1.79
N SER A 63 -10.24 -5.72 0.83
CA SER A 63 -10.85 -6.47 -0.28
C SER A 63 -10.02 -7.67 -0.73
N ILE A 64 -10.45 -8.35 -1.79
CA ILE A 64 -9.78 -9.51 -2.41
C ILE A 64 -9.95 -9.40 -3.94
N GLY A 65 -8.89 -9.61 -4.72
CA GLY A 65 -8.97 -9.88 -6.17
C GLY A 65 -7.81 -9.39 -7.06
N SER A 66 -7.20 -8.26 -6.73
CA SER A 66 -6.04 -7.68 -7.43
C SER A 66 -4.71 -8.31 -7.00
N CYS A 67 -4.62 -8.73 -5.74
CA CYS A 67 -3.40 -9.34 -5.23
C CYS A 67 -3.22 -10.81 -5.70
N PRO A 68 -1.97 -11.32 -5.76
CA PRO A 68 -1.68 -12.71 -6.10
C PRO A 68 -2.34 -13.72 -5.16
N LEU A 69 -2.56 -14.93 -5.67
CA LEU A 69 -3.24 -16.02 -4.95
C LEU A 69 -2.63 -16.39 -3.59
N LEU A 70 -1.31 -16.18 -3.41
CA LEU A 70 -0.62 -16.47 -2.15
C LEU A 70 -0.82 -15.39 -1.07
N THR A 71 -1.19 -14.18 -1.48
CA THR A 71 -1.46 -13.01 -0.63
C THR A 71 -2.76 -12.34 -1.08
N PRO A 72 -3.90 -13.04 -1.02
CA PRO A 72 -5.11 -12.62 -1.72
C PRO A 72 -5.82 -11.42 -1.06
N TRP A 73 -5.47 -11.11 0.19
CA TRP A 73 -6.07 -10.00 0.92
C TRP A 73 -5.42 -8.68 0.54
N GLU A 74 -6.25 -7.67 0.37
CA GLU A 74 -5.87 -6.30 0.08
C GLU A 74 -6.32 -5.40 1.21
N ALA A 75 -5.41 -4.64 1.80
CA ALA A 75 -5.77 -3.51 2.63
C ALA A 75 -5.50 -2.22 1.86
N HIS A 76 -6.54 -1.42 1.65
CA HIS A 76 -6.46 -0.14 0.94
C HIS A 76 -6.38 0.99 1.97
N PHE A 77 -5.38 1.84 1.81
CA PHE A 77 -5.17 3.01 2.65
C PHE A 77 -5.13 4.27 1.79
N ASP A 78 -5.84 5.30 2.21
CA ASP A 78 -5.66 6.66 1.68
C ASP A 78 -4.43 7.28 2.36
N CYS A 79 -3.52 7.83 1.56
CA CYS A 79 -2.46 8.69 2.07
C CYS A 79 -3.00 10.12 2.14
N VAL A 80 -3.28 10.59 3.33
CA VAL A 80 -3.86 11.92 3.58
C VAL A 80 -2.82 12.85 4.20
N ALA A 81 -3.00 14.16 4.07
CA ALA A 81 -2.15 15.12 4.78
C ALA A 81 -2.20 14.81 6.27
N ALA A 82 -1.03 14.68 6.90
CA ALA A 82 -0.95 14.51 8.34
C ALA A 82 -1.70 15.67 9.00
N ALA A 83 -2.65 15.36 9.88
CA ALA A 83 -3.39 16.41 10.57
C ALA A 83 -2.38 17.28 11.34
N PRO A 84 -2.52 18.62 11.32
CA PRO A 84 -1.68 19.47 12.15
C PRO A 84 -2.06 19.27 13.62
N GLY A 85 -1.33 18.37 14.30
CA GLY A 85 -1.31 18.26 15.76
C GLY A 85 -2.03 17.05 16.35
N GLY A 86 -1.24 16.25 17.06
CA GLY A 86 -1.63 15.47 18.24
C GLY A 86 -0.56 15.66 19.30
#